data_AF-A0A329LVE1-F1
#
_entry.id   AF-A0A329LVE1-F1
#
_cell.length_a   1.000
_cell.length_b   1.000
_cell.length_c   1.000
_cell.angle_alpha   90.00
_cell.angle_beta   90.00
_cell.angle_gamma   90.00
#
_symmetry.space_group_name_H-M   'P 1'
#
loop_
_entity.id
_entity.type
_entity.pdbx_description
1 polymer ?
#
loop_
_entity_poly.entity_id
_entity_poly.type
_entity_poly.pdbx_seq_one_letter_code
_entity_poly.pdbx_strand_id
1 'polypeptide(L)'
;MAIRRAVLLIADIGGYTHYMQWNRTHLAHAQLTVAGLLESVINAGKGLKLAKLEGDAAFFWAPDSHAKVVVCDRLSRMRAAFLQRREQMKNDIACQCASCEQLDKLSLKFVVHVGEVADQKVKRHAELAGFDVILVHRMLKNMVPVAEYVLMTDPVAACLDEQMRDLCLPLVHVFDGIGETPTHYIDLASLQVPVAAPRRSFLRRLGATTKFEIDSLPFTLGMKEPAQGFRNLGRGTEEVSA
;
A
#
# COMPACT_ATOMS: atom_id res chain seq x y z
N MET A 1 -25.06 -13.34 3.02
CA MET A 1 -23.62 -13.34 3.34
C MET A 1 -23.02 -14.49 2.56
N ALA A 2 -22.14 -14.22 1.61
CA ALA A 2 -21.45 -15.25 0.86
C ALA A 2 -20.04 -15.37 1.40
N ILE A 3 -19.61 -16.59 1.72
CA ILE A 3 -18.22 -16.89 2.07
C ILE A 3 -17.53 -17.29 0.77
N ARG A 4 -16.37 -16.72 0.51
CA ARG A 4 -15.57 -17.02 -0.68
C ARG A 4 -14.08 -17.00 -0.34
N ARG A 5 -13.34 -17.83 -1.06
CA ARG A 5 -11.88 -17.84 -0.97
C ARG A 5 -11.30 -16.72 -1.85
N ALA A 6 -10.37 -15.95 -1.31
CA ALA A 6 -9.77 -14.81 -2.01
C ALA A 6 -8.29 -14.65 -1.66
N VAL A 7 -7.55 -13.99 -2.54
CA VAL A 7 -6.22 -13.46 -2.22
C VAL A 7 -6.41 -12.15 -1.47
N LEU A 8 -5.82 -12.03 -0.29
CA LEU A 8 -5.78 -10.83 0.53
C LEU A 8 -4.40 -10.20 0.42
N LEU A 9 -4.36 -8.89 0.19
CA LEU A 9 -3.13 -8.13 0.04
C LEU A 9 -3.23 -6.84 0.84
N ILE A 10 -2.29 -6.58 1.73
CA ILE A 10 -2.09 -5.24 2.30
C ILE A 10 -0.79 -4.66 1.77
N ALA A 11 -0.86 -3.45 1.22
CA ALA A 11 0.31 -2.63 0.90
C ALA A 11 0.45 -1.56 1.99
N ASP A 12 1.58 -1.54 2.70
CA ASP A 12 1.81 -0.70 3.88
C ASP A 12 3.11 0.10 3.72
N ILE A 13 3.05 1.39 4.00
CA ILE A 13 4.21 2.28 3.86
C ILE A 13 5.05 2.24 5.15
N GLY A 14 6.17 1.52 5.09
CA GLY A 14 7.13 1.44 6.19
C GLY A 14 7.77 2.80 6.49
N GLY A 15 7.98 3.07 7.78
CA GLY A 15 8.57 4.34 8.26
C GLY A 15 7.55 5.48 8.46
N TYR A 16 6.27 5.26 8.15
CA TYR A 16 5.21 6.26 8.25
C TYR A 16 5.09 6.90 9.63
N THR A 17 5.03 6.12 10.71
CA THR A 17 4.83 6.66 12.06
C THR A 17 5.95 7.64 12.43
N HIS A 18 7.21 7.27 12.15
CA HIS A 18 8.36 8.15 12.37
C HIS A 18 8.30 9.38 11.46
N TYR A 19 7.91 9.21 10.20
CA TYR A 19 7.73 10.30 9.26
C TYR A 19 6.67 11.31 9.74
N MET A 20 5.54 10.85 10.28
CA MET A 20 4.51 11.72 10.85
C MET A 20 4.98 12.41 12.13
N GLN A 21 5.74 11.70 12.98
CA GLN A 21 6.29 12.27 14.20
C GLN A 21 7.30 13.39 13.92
N TRP A 22 8.15 13.22 12.91
CA TRP A 22 9.14 14.22 12.53
C TRP A 22 8.50 15.48 11.92
N ASN A 23 7.39 15.29 11.22
CA ASN A 23 6.71 16.35 10.46
C ASN A 23 5.47 16.90 11.17
N ARG A 24 5.46 16.90 12.52
CA ARG A 24 4.35 17.45 13.32
C ARG A 24 4.01 18.90 12.97
N THR A 25 5.01 19.71 12.61
CA THR A 25 4.83 21.11 12.19
C THR A 25 4.40 21.27 10.74
N HIS A 26 4.49 20.21 9.92
CA HIS A 26 4.17 20.17 8.49
C HIS A 26 3.25 19.00 8.14
N LEU A 27 2.27 18.71 9.01
CA LEU A 27 1.41 17.53 8.91
C LEU A 27 0.65 17.47 7.57
N ALA A 28 0.18 18.61 7.06
CA ALA A 28 -0.53 18.66 5.78
C ALA A 28 0.34 18.17 4.62
N HIS A 29 1.60 18.59 4.55
CA HIS A 29 2.55 18.15 3.52
C HIS A 29 2.90 16.67 3.67
N ALA A 30 3.08 16.20 4.91
CA ALA A 30 3.34 14.80 5.18
C ALA A 30 2.16 13.90 4.74
N GLN A 31 0.92 14.31 5.05
CA GLN A 31 -0.29 13.58 4.66
C GLN A 31 -0.52 13.58 3.14
N LEU A 32 -0.34 14.72 2.46
CA LEU A 32 -0.46 14.80 1.00
C LEU A 32 0.56 13.92 0.29
N THR A 33 1.79 13.87 0.82
CA THR A 33 2.85 13.00 0.33
C THR A 33 2.46 11.53 0.45
N VAL A 34 2.04 11.08 1.63
CA VAL A 34 1.65 9.68 1.84
C VAL A 34 0.43 9.30 1.01
N ALA A 35 -0.58 10.17 0.96
CA ALA A 35 -1.77 9.96 0.12
C ALA A 35 -1.39 9.80 -1.37
N GLY A 36 -0.49 10.66 -1.89
CA GLY A 36 -0.04 10.57 -3.27
C GLY A 36 0.79 9.32 -3.57
N LEU A 37 1.54 8.80 -2.59
CA LEU A 37 2.24 7.51 -2.70
C LEU A 37 1.24 6.34 -2.72
N LEU A 38 0.30 6.29 -1.78
CA LEU A 38 -0.74 5.26 -1.75
C LEU A 38 -1.60 5.26 -3.00
N GLU A 39 -1.98 6.43 -3.52
CA GLU A 39 -2.75 6.54 -4.76
C GLU A 39 -2.01 5.93 -5.93
N SER A 40 -0.68 6.12 -6.03
CA SER A 40 0.13 5.51 -7.08
C SER A 40 0.15 3.98 -6.99
N VAL A 41 0.21 3.44 -5.77
CA VAL A 41 0.17 2.00 -5.47
C VAL A 41 -1.19 1.42 -5.84
N ILE A 42 -2.29 2.07 -5.42
CA ILE A 42 -3.66 1.67 -5.74
C ILE A 42 -3.88 1.64 -7.26
N ASN A 43 -3.48 2.69 -7.97
CA ASN A 43 -3.65 2.80 -9.41
C ASN A 43 -2.87 1.74 -10.19
N ALA A 44 -1.72 1.30 -9.67
CA ALA A 44 -0.92 0.23 -10.26
C ALA A 44 -1.50 -1.18 -10.00
N GLY A 45 -2.26 -1.36 -8.91
CA GLY A 45 -2.90 -2.60 -8.50
C GLY A 45 -4.14 -3.00 -9.32
N LYS A 46 -4.25 -2.60 -10.61
CA LYS A 46 -5.42 -2.89 -11.45
C LYS A 46 -5.79 -4.38 -11.44
N GLY A 47 -7.06 -4.66 -11.20
CA GLY A 47 -7.62 -6.01 -11.08
C GLY A 47 -7.73 -6.50 -9.63
N LEU A 48 -7.12 -5.80 -8.67
CA LEU A 48 -7.39 -5.98 -7.25
C LEU A 48 -8.53 -5.05 -6.82
N LYS A 49 -9.43 -5.53 -5.97
CA LYS A 49 -10.48 -4.71 -5.38
C LYS A 49 -9.95 -4.07 -4.11
N LEU A 50 -10.01 -2.74 -4.02
CA LEU A 50 -9.67 -2.01 -2.81
C LEU A 50 -10.82 -2.17 -1.80
N ALA A 51 -10.55 -2.84 -0.68
CA ALA A 51 -11.51 -3.00 0.41
C ALA A 51 -11.53 -1.76 1.30
N LYS A 52 -10.35 -1.28 1.72
CA LYS A 52 -10.23 -0.20 2.69
C LYS A 52 -8.87 0.50 2.64
N LEU A 53 -8.85 1.76 3.09
CA LEU A 53 -7.64 2.52 3.40
C LEU A 53 -7.52 2.70 4.91
N GLU A 54 -6.33 2.47 5.43
CA GLU A 54 -6.03 2.50 6.86
C GLU A 54 -4.79 3.36 7.11
N GLY A 55 -4.95 4.68 7.09
CA GLY A 55 -3.83 5.61 7.25
C GLY A 55 -2.82 5.50 6.11
N ASP A 56 -1.75 4.74 6.36
CA ASP A 56 -0.60 4.47 5.48
C ASP A 56 -0.66 3.10 4.78
N ALA A 57 -1.74 2.35 4.99
CA ALA A 57 -1.98 1.07 4.36
C ALA A 57 -3.19 1.07 3.40
N ALA A 58 -3.10 0.29 2.34
CA ALA A 58 -4.19 -0.03 1.44
C ALA A 58 -4.47 -1.54 1.46
N PHE A 59 -5.69 -1.91 1.87
CA PHE A 59 -6.14 -3.30 1.92
C PHE A 59 -6.92 -3.66 0.66
N PHE A 60 -6.39 -4.64 -0.08
CA PHE A 60 -6.94 -5.18 -1.30
C PHE A 60 -7.36 -6.63 -1.13
N TRP A 61 -8.27 -7.05 -2.00
CA TRP A 61 -8.64 -8.45 -2.14
C TRP A 61 -8.93 -8.78 -3.61
N ALA A 62 -8.76 -10.04 -3.98
CA ALA A 62 -9.05 -10.53 -5.31
C ALA A 62 -9.80 -11.87 -5.21
N PRO A 63 -11.14 -11.87 -5.39
CA PRO A 63 -11.86 -13.12 -5.56
C PRO A 63 -11.42 -13.80 -6.84
N ASP A 64 -11.32 -15.13 -6.83
CA ASP A 64 -11.05 -15.95 -8.02
C ASP A 64 -9.71 -15.65 -8.71
N SER A 65 -8.79 -14.96 -8.04
CA SER A 65 -7.45 -14.71 -8.53
C SER A 65 -6.45 -15.71 -7.95
N HIS A 66 -5.44 -16.05 -8.75
CA HIS A 66 -4.34 -16.89 -8.28
C HIS A 66 -3.29 -16.03 -7.57
N ALA A 67 -2.90 -16.46 -6.36
CA ALA A 67 -1.90 -15.77 -5.55
C ALA A 67 -0.59 -15.52 -6.32
N LYS A 68 -0.20 -16.46 -7.19
CA LYS A 68 0.92 -16.32 -8.14
C LYS A 68 0.84 -15.05 -8.99
N VAL A 69 -0.32 -14.76 -9.59
CA VAL A 69 -0.49 -13.58 -10.45
C VAL A 69 -0.37 -12.29 -9.63
N VAL A 70 -0.90 -12.30 -8.41
CA VAL A 70 -0.78 -11.16 -7.49
C VAL A 70 0.68 -10.93 -7.11
N VAL A 71 1.37 -11.96 -6.61
CA VAL A 71 2.75 -11.85 -6.12
C VAL A 71 3.75 -11.54 -7.24
N CYS A 72 3.71 -12.28 -8.35
CA CYS A 72 4.74 -12.15 -9.39
C CYS A 72 4.58 -10.90 -10.27
N ASP A 73 3.35 -10.51 -10.59
CA ASP A 73 3.08 -9.41 -11.53
C ASP A 73 2.55 -8.15 -10.83
N ARG A 74 1.49 -8.27 -10.01
CA ARG A 74 0.85 -7.08 -9.42
C ARG A 74 1.76 -6.35 -8.43
N LEU A 75 2.45 -7.07 -7.54
CA LEU A 75 3.32 -6.43 -6.55
C LEU A 75 4.50 -5.70 -7.19
N SER A 76 5.12 -6.30 -8.21
CA SER A 76 6.21 -5.69 -8.97
C SER A 76 5.79 -4.34 -9.57
N ARG A 77 4.59 -4.27 -10.16
CA ARG A 77 4.02 -3.03 -10.70
C ARG A 77 3.70 -2.00 -9.62
N MET A 78 3.09 -2.44 -8.52
CA MET A 78 2.76 -1.57 -7.38
C MET A 78 4.02 -0.96 -6.75
N ARG A 79 5.07 -1.76 -6.58
CA ARG A 79 6.38 -1.30 -6.11
C ARG A 79 7.01 -0.30 -7.07
N ALA A 80 7.03 -0.61 -8.37
CA ALA A 80 7.60 0.28 -9.38
C ALA A 80 6.89 1.65 -9.39
N ALA A 81 5.56 1.65 -9.28
CA ALA A 81 4.77 2.89 -9.21
C ALA A 81 5.07 3.70 -7.95
N PHE A 82 5.21 3.05 -6.79
CA PHE A 82 5.62 3.70 -5.55
C PHE A 82 6.99 4.36 -5.68
N LEU A 83 8.01 3.62 -6.14
CA LEU A 83 9.37 4.13 -6.31
C LEU A 83 9.41 5.29 -7.31
N GLN A 84 8.73 5.16 -8.45
CA GLN A 84 8.62 6.22 -9.44
C GLN A 84 7.94 7.46 -8.88
N ARG A 85 6.84 7.29 -8.12
CA ARG A 85 6.11 8.41 -7.52
C ARG A 85 6.95 9.11 -6.46
N ARG A 86 7.69 8.34 -5.64
CA ARG A 86 8.63 8.86 -4.64
C ARG A 86 9.72 9.71 -5.29
N GLU A 87 10.38 9.17 -6.31
CA GLU A 87 11.39 9.91 -7.08
C GLU A 87 10.80 11.13 -7.79
N GLN A 88 9.57 11.03 -8.29
CA GLN A 88 8.89 12.17 -8.89
C GLN A 88 8.62 13.27 -7.86
N MET A 89 8.11 12.93 -6.67
CA MET A 89 7.89 13.90 -5.59
C MET A 89 9.18 14.60 -5.18
N LYS A 90 10.26 13.82 -5.00
CA LYS A 90 11.60 14.36 -4.71
C LYS A 90 12.09 15.34 -5.78
N ASN A 91 11.82 15.04 -7.04
CA ASN A 91 12.23 15.88 -8.15
C ASN A 91 11.32 17.08 -8.37
N ASP A 92 10.02 16.96 -8.14
CA ASP A 92 9.03 18.00 -8.44
C ASP A 92 8.85 18.99 -7.28
N ILE A 93 9.06 18.55 -6.03
CA ILE A 93 8.90 19.38 -4.83
C ILE A 93 10.24 20.09 -4.53
N ALA A 94 10.32 21.37 -4.88
CA ALA A 94 11.41 22.26 -4.49
C ALA A 94 11.16 22.85 -3.08
N CYS A 95 10.75 22.00 -2.13
CA CYS A 95 10.54 22.40 -0.74
C CYS A 95 11.70 21.89 0.12
N GLN A 96 12.24 22.76 0.97
CA GLN A 96 13.29 22.42 1.94
C GLN A 96 12.70 22.04 3.32
N CYS A 97 11.43 21.65 3.39
CA CYS A 97 10.85 21.23 4.67
C CYS A 97 11.35 19.83 5.06
N ALA A 98 11.41 19.57 6.37
CA ALA A 98 11.83 18.27 6.92
C ALA A 98 11.05 17.07 6.34
N SER A 99 9.81 17.31 5.88
CA SER A 99 8.94 16.28 5.29
C SER A 99 9.43 15.85 3.91
N CYS A 100 9.98 16.77 3.13
CA CYS A 100 10.45 16.48 1.79
C CYS A 100 11.84 15.84 1.80
N GLU A 101 12.69 16.20 2.76
CA GLU A 101 14.02 15.60 2.92
C GLU A 101 13.96 14.12 3.36
N GLN A 102 12.94 13.75 4.13
CA GLN A 102 12.82 12.40 4.69
C GLN A 102 12.04 11.42 3.82
N LEU A 103 11.62 11.85 2.61
CA LEU A 103 10.85 11.01 1.70
C LEU A 103 11.56 9.68 1.37
N ASP A 104 12.89 9.70 1.27
CA ASP A 104 13.71 8.53 0.96
C ASP A 104 13.68 7.45 2.07
N LYS A 105 13.23 7.80 3.28
CA LYS A 105 13.07 6.86 4.40
C LYS A 105 11.77 6.06 4.33
N LEU A 106 10.84 6.45 3.46
CA LEU A 106 9.59 5.71 3.26
C LEU A 106 9.86 4.48 2.38
N SER A 107 9.52 3.32 2.92
CA SER A 107 9.61 2.02 2.25
C SER A 107 8.21 1.48 1.97
N LEU A 108 8.12 0.44 1.14
CA LEU A 108 6.86 -0.25 0.88
C LEU A 108 7.03 -1.72 1.19
N LYS A 109 6.15 -2.25 2.05
CA LYS A 109 6.03 -3.67 2.32
C LYS A 109 4.66 -4.18 1.92
N PHE A 110 4.59 -5.47 1.61
CA PHE A 110 3.36 -6.16 1.28
C PHE A 110 3.15 -7.34 2.21
N VAL A 111 1.89 -7.60 2.56
CA VAL A 111 1.47 -8.81 3.25
C VAL A 111 0.43 -9.51 2.40
N VAL A 112 0.65 -10.79 2.11
CA VAL A 112 -0.20 -11.59 1.22
C VAL A 112 -0.67 -12.85 1.94
N HIS A 113 -1.97 -13.11 1.85
CA HIS A 113 -2.58 -14.32 2.38
C HIS A 113 -3.67 -14.83 1.44
N VAL A 114 -3.97 -16.14 1.50
CA VAL A 114 -5.11 -16.73 0.79
C VAL A 114 -5.98 -17.45 1.80
N GLY A 115 -7.23 -17.01 1.91
CA GLY A 115 -8.16 -17.51 2.91
C GLY A 115 -9.61 -17.20 2.56
N GLU A 116 -10.51 -17.53 3.48
CA GLU A 116 -11.93 -17.30 3.38
C GLU A 116 -12.31 -15.91 3.89
N VAL A 117 -13.14 -15.23 3.10
CA VAL A 117 -13.72 -13.94 3.45
C VAL A 117 -15.22 -13.96 3.26
N ALA A 118 -15.92 -13.29 4.17
CA ALA A 118 -17.34 -13.05 4.11
C ALA A 118 -17.60 -11.57 3.78
N ASP A 119 -18.45 -11.30 2.80
CA ASP A 119 -18.95 -9.95 2.57
C ASP A 119 -20.02 -9.62 3.61
N GLN A 120 -19.77 -8.59 4.41
CA GLN A 120 -20.69 -8.08 5.40
C GLN A 120 -21.11 -6.66 5.05
N LYS A 121 -22.42 -6.42 4.96
CA LYS A 121 -22.97 -5.07 4.79
C LYS A 121 -23.37 -4.51 6.15
N VAL A 122 -22.67 -3.46 6.60
CA VAL A 122 -23.01 -2.72 7.82
C VAL A 122 -23.57 -1.36 7.40
N LYS A 123 -24.89 -1.18 7.54
CA LYS A 123 -25.62 -0.03 7.01
C LYS A 123 -25.35 0.15 5.50
N ARG A 124 -24.64 1.21 5.12
CA ARG A 124 -24.28 1.58 3.74
C ARG A 124 -22.87 1.13 3.35
N HIS A 125 -22.15 0.47 4.24
CA HIS A 125 -20.75 0.09 4.05
C HIS A 125 -20.66 -1.42 3.80
N ALA A 126 -19.92 -1.80 2.76
CA ALA A 126 -19.54 -3.19 2.52
C ALA A 126 -18.14 -3.39 3.11
N GLU A 127 -18.00 -4.35 3.99
CA GLU A 127 -16.77 -4.69 4.70
C GLU A 127 -16.46 -6.17 4.48
N LEU A 128 -15.16 -6.51 4.49
CA LEU A 128 -14.72 -7.89 4.52
C LEU A 128 -14.55 -8.32 5.98
N ALA A 129 -15.14 -9.46 6.32
CA ALA A 129 -15.02 -10.07 7.63
C ALA A 129 -14.56 -11.52 7.49
N GLY A 130 -13.82 -12.02 8.48
CA GLY A 130 -13.33 -13.40 8.49
C GLY A 130 -12.08 -13.52 9.35
N PHE A 131 -11.78 -14.76 9.77
CA PHE A 131 -10.57 -15.04 10.52
C PHE A 131 -9.31 -14.71 9.70
N ASP A 132 -9.32 -15.01 8.40
CA ASP A 132 -8.20 -14.72 7.50
C ASP A 132 -7.98 -13.22 7.26
N VAL A 133 -9.03 -12.41 7.40
CA VAL A 133 -8.92 -10.94 7.42
C VAL A 133 -8.19 -10.50 8.69
N ILE A 134 -8.53 -11.08 9.86
CA ILE A 134 -7.83 -10.78 11.11
C ILE A 134 -6.35 -11.16 11.01
N LEU A 135 -6.04 -12.33 10.45
CA LEU A 135 -4.67 -12.80 10.26
C LEU A 135 -3.84 -11.81 9.42
N VAL A 136 -4.32 -11.41 8.23
CA VAL A 136 -3.54 -10.52 7.35
C VAL A 136 -3.26 -9.15 8.01
N HIS A 137 -4.20 -8.61 8.79
CA HIS A 137 -3.95 -7.38 9.54
C HIS A 137 -2.95 -7.58 10.70
N ARG A 138 -3.00 -8.72 11.39
CA ARG A 138 -2.02 -9.05 12.45
C ARG A 138 -0.62 -9.24 11.88
N MET A 139 -0.51 -9.81 10.68
CA MET A 139 0.76 -9.96 9.95
C MET A 139 1.45 -8.63 9.63
N LEU A 140 0.77 -7.48 9.68
CA LEU A 140 1.45 -6.17 9.53
C LEU A 140 2.41 -5.86 10.69
N LYS A 141 2.11 -6.39 11.88
CA LYS A 141 2.96 -6.33 13.08
C LYS A 141 3.86 -7.56 13.12
N ASN A 142 4.96 -7.49 12.36
CA ASN A 142 5.91 -8.59 12.20
C ASN A 142 7.36 -8.13 12.44
N MET A 143 8.29 -9.09 12.45
CA MET A 143 9.71 -8.87 12.74
C MET A 143 10.61 -9.25 11.55
N VAL A 144 10.13 -9.02 10.32
CA VAL A 144 10.94 -9.26 9.12
C VAL A 144 12.17 -8.31 9.13
N PRO A 145 13.40 -8.81 8.94
CA PRO A 145 14.63 -8.05 9.16
C PRO A 145 15.03 -7.11 8.00
N VAL A 146 14.11 -6.81 7.09
CA VAL A 146 14.33 -5.95 5.92
C VAL A 146 13.21 -4.91 5.80
N ALA A 147 13.51 -3.77 5.19
CA ALA A 147 12.55 -2.66 5.10
C ALA A 147 11.52 -2.84 3.97
N GLU A 148 11.94 -3.35 2.81
CA GLU A 148 11.07 -3.61 1.66
C GLU A 148 10.95 -5.12 1.44
N TYR A 149 9.75 -5.67 1.63
CA TYR A 149 9.52 -7.10 1.50
C TYR A 149 8.10 -7.44 1.11
N VAL A 150 7.92 -8.67 0.65
CA VAL A 150 6.62 -9.34 0.60
C VAL A 150 6.62 -10.43 1.66
N LEU A 151 5.76 -10.32 2.66
CA LEU A 151 5.49 -11.38 3.64
C LEU A 151 4.27 -12.17 3.20
N MET A 152 4.35 -13.49 3.25
CA MET A 152 3.27 -14.36 2.82
C MET A 152 3.14 -15.62 3.67
N THR A 153 1.95 -16.18 3.73
CA THR A 153 1.68 -17.47 4.40
C THR A 153 1.98 -18.66 3.48
N ASP A 154 2.16 -19.85 4.04
CA ASP A 154 2.44 -21.08 3.29
C ASP A 154 1.48 -21.36 2.10
N PRO A 155 0.15 -21.16 2.21
CA PRO A 155 -0.75 -21.35 1.07
C PRO A 155 -0.42 -20.47 -0.14
N VAL A 156 0.18 -19.29 0.09
CA VAL A 156 0.62 -18.38 -0.97
C VAL A 156 1.93 -18.88 -1.56
N ALA A 157 2.92 -19.19 -0.71
CA ALA A 157 4.24 -19.65 -1.13
C ALA A 157 4.17 -20.95 -1.96
N ALA A 158 3.28 -21.88 -1.58
CA ALA A 158 3.03 -23.12 -2.30
C ALA A 158 2.47 -22.91 -3.73
N CYS A 159 1.86 -21.76 -3.99
CA CYS A 159 1.31 -21.41 -5.31
C CYS A 159 2.34 -20.75 -6.24
N LEU A 160 3.54 -20.42 -5.75
CA LEU A 160 4.56 -19.71 -6.52
C LEU A 160 5.38 -20.67 -7.40
N ASP A 161 5.94 -20.14 -8.48
CA ASP A 161 6.86 -20.88 -9.34
C ASP A 161 8.19 -21.17 -8.62
N GLU A 162 8.93 -22.16 -9.11
CA GLU A 162 10.22 -22.58 -8.53
C GLU A 162 11.19 -21.40 -8.34
N GLN A 163 11.37 -20.55 -9.36
CA GLN A 163 12.21 -19.35 -9.27
C GLN A 163 11.83 -18.40 -8.12
N MET A 164 10.54 -18.24 -7.85
CA MET A 164 10.07 -17.36 -6.78
C MET A 164 10.14 -18.05 -5.40
N ARG A 165 9.94 -19.38 -5.36
CA ARG A 165 10.11 -20.17 -4.14
C ARG A 165 11.57 -20.20 -3.68
N ASP A 166 12.53 -20.20 -4.59
CA ASP A 166 13.96 -20.14 -4.26
C ASP A 166 14.36 -18.82 -3.59
N LEU A 167 13.57 -17.76 -3.81
CA LEU A 167 13.77 -16.45 -3.17
C LEU A 167 13.03 -16.33 -1.83
N CYS A 168 12.16 -17.29 -1.49
CA CYS A 168 11.40 -17.27 -0.25
C CYS A 168 12.28 -17.67 0.93
N LEU A 169 12.41 -16.77 1.90
CA LEU A 169 13.07 -17.03 3.17
C LEU A 169 12.01 -17.40 4.22
N PRO A 170 12.09 -18.60 4.83
CA PRO A 170 11.13 -19.01 5.84
C PRO A 170 11.32 -18.22 7.14
N LEU A 171 10.21 -17.89 7.80
CA LEU A 171 10.19 -17.20 9.08
C LEU A 171 8.93 -17.62 9.85
N VAL A 172 9.08 -17.96 11.13
CA VAL A 172 7.94 -18.28 11.99
C VAL A 172 7.58 -17.05 12.81
N HIS A 173 6.31 -16.67 12.78
CA HIS A 173 5.78 -15.57 13.59
C HIS A 173 4.79 -16.10 14.63
N VAL A 174 4.77 -15.47 15.80
CA VAL A 174 3.72 -15.69 16.80
C VAL A 174 2.79 -14.48 16.77
N PHE A 175 1.58 -14.66 16.24
CA PHE A 175 0.59 -13.60 16.19
C PHE A 175 -0.39 -13.71 17.37
N ASP A 176 -0.63 -12.60 18.04
CA ASP A 176 -1.55 -12.51 19.17
C ASP A 176 -2.97 -12.96 18.80
N GLY A 177 -3.49 -13.94 19.56
CA GLY A 177 -4.79 -14.57 19.33
C GLY A 177 -4.85 -15.62 18.20
N ILE A 178 -3.72 -15.90 17.53
CA ILE A 178 -3.62 -16.87 16.42
C ILE A 178 -2.62 -17.98 16.76
N GLY A 179 -1.48 -17.62 17.34
CA GLY A 179 -0.39 -18.53 17.68
C GLY A 179 0.73 -18.55 16.65
N GLU A 180 1.50 -19.63 16.63
CA GLU A 180 2.59 -19.84 15.70
C GLU A 180 2.07 -19.98 14.26
N THR A 181 2.56 -19.13 13.37
CA THR A 181 2.19 -19.07 11.97
C THR A 181 3.47 -19.12 11.13
N PRO A 182 3.68 -20.20 10.37
CA PRO A 182 4.72 -20.26 9.37
C PRO A 182 4.47 -19.22 8.27
N THR A 183 5.51 -18.47 7.95
CA THR A 183 5.48 -17.45 6.91
C THR A 183 6.75 -17.51 6.09
N HIS A 184 6.70 -16.88 4.93
CA HIS A 184 7.81 -16.75 4.02
C HIS A 184 7.92 -15.28 3.63
N TYR A 185 9.13 -14.75 3.50
CA TYR A 185 9.31 -13.41 2.98
C TYR A 185 10.28 -13.38 1.79
N ILE A 186 10.06 -12.43 0.90
CA ILE A 186 10.96 -12.12 -0.21
C ILE A 186 11.47 -10.70 0.02
N ASP A 187 12.79 -10.53 0.02
CA ASP A 187 13.43 -9.21 0.04
C ASP A 187 13.26 -8.53 -1.33
N LEU A 188 12.49 -7.45 -1.36
CA LEU A 188 12.23 -6.71 -2.59
C LEU A 188 13.41 -5.86 -3.02
N ALA A 189 14.32 -5.49 -2.11
CA ALA A 189 15.52 -4.73 -2.44
C ALA A 189 16.50 -5.58 -3.28
N SER A 190 16.49 -6.90 -3.08
CA SER A 190 17.29 -7.85 -3.87
C SER A 190 16.78 -8.01 -5.32
N LEU A 191 15.49 -7.76 -5.54
CA LEU A 191 14.84 -7.79 -6.84
C LEU A 191 15.04 -6.44 -7.55
N GLN A 192 16.09 -6.35 -8.36
CA GLN A 192 16.40 -5.13 -9.12
C GLN A 192 15.24 -4.73 -10.03
N VAL A 193 14.67 -3.55 -9.79
CA VAL A 193 13.78 -2.88 -10.75
C VAL A 193 14.57 -1.70 -11.33
N PRO A 194 14.88 -1.66 -12.64
CA PRO A 194 15.50 -0.50 -13.24
C PRO A 194 14.51 0.67 -13.22
N VAL A 195 14.68 1.60 -12.28
CA VAL A 195 13.93 2.85 -12.24
C VAL A 195 14.59 3.82 -13.23
N ALA A 196 14.08 3.87 -14.47
CA ALA A 196 14.46 4.91 -15.42
C ALA A 196 13.74 6.22 -15.06
N ALA A 197 14.45 7.15 -14.43
CA ALA A 197 13.91 8.47 -14.13
C ALA A 197 14.08 9.41 -15.35
N PRO A 198 12.99 9.93 -15.96
CA PRO A 198 13.12 10.98 -16.96
C PRO A 198 13.54 12.30 -16.27
N ARG A 199 14.68 12.87 -16.67
CA ARG A 199 15.09 14.23 -16.24
C ARG A 199 14.07 15.25 -16.72
N ARG A 200 13.42 15.98 -15.80
CA ARG A 200 12.46 17.04 -16.11
C ARG A 200 13.04 18.44 -15.85
N SER A 201 12.65 19.39 -16.71
CA SER A 201 13.11 20.80 -16.74
C SER A 201 12.69 21.62 -15.51
N PHE A 202 13.57 22.53 -15.07
CA PHE A 202 13.45 23.42 -13.90
C PHE A 202 12.14 24.22 -13.84
N LEU A 203 11.61 24.68 -14.99
CA LEU A 203 10.37 25.46 -15.07
C LEU A 203 9.13 24.68 -14.59
N ARG A 204 9.16 23.35 -14.69
CA ARG A 204 8.04 22.49 -14.25
C ARG A 204 8.09 22.18 -12.75
N ARG A 205 9.27 22.27 -12.11
CA ARG A 205 9.45 22.12 -10.64
C ARG A 205 8.74 23.22 -9.85
N LEU A 206 8.84 24.47 -10.34
CA LEU A 206 8.15 25.61 -9.75
C LEU A 206 6.63 25.39 -9.76
N GLY A 207 6.06 24.99 -10.90
CA GLY A 207 4.61 24.73 -11.00
C GLY A 207 4.10 23.61 -10.08
N ALA A 208 4.87 22.53 -9.89
CA ALA A 208 4.49 21.46 -8.98
C ALA A 208 4.57 21.87 -7.51
N THR A 209 5.59 22.66 -7.14
CA THR A 209 5.74 23.21 -5.78
C THR A 209 4.61 24.19 -5.46
N THR A 210 4.29 25.11 -6.39
CA THR A 210 3.16 26.03 -6.23
C THR A 210 1.83 25.29 -6.12
N LYS A 211 1.62 24.21 -6.88
CA LYS A 211 0.42 23.39 -6.76
C LYS A 211 0.33 22.69 -5.40
N PHE A 212 1.43 22.14 -4.89
CA PHE A 212 1.46 21.47 -3.59
C PHE A 212 1.19 22.45 -2.43
N GLU A 213 1.76 23.66 -2.50
CA GLU A 213 1.46 24.76 -1.59
C GLU A 213 -0.04 25.10 -1.63
N ILE A 214 -0.62 25.30 -2.83
CA ILE A 214 -2.05 25.57 -3.02
C ILE A 214 -2.94 24.44 -2.48
N ASP A 215 -2.59 23.18 -2.73
CA ASP A 215 -3.36 22.02 -2.27
C ASP A 215 -3.28 21.87 -0.73
N SER A 216 -2.21 22.37 -0.09
CA SER A 216 -2.00 22.36 1.36
C SER A 216 -2.66 23.54 2.10
N LEU A 217 -2.74 24.71 1.47
CA LEU A 217 -3.31 25.94 2.02
C LEU A 217 -4.69 25.79 2.68
N PRO A 218 -5.69 25.10 2.09
CA PRO A 218 -7.00 24.98 2.72
C PRO A 218 -6.99 24.15 4.01
N PHE A 219 -6.02 23.25 4.18
CA PHE A 219 -5.86 22.46 5.41
C PHE A 219 -5.11 23.24 6.50
N THR A 220 -4.16 24.10 6.12
CA THR A 220 -3.41 24.94 7.07
C THR A 220 -4.18 26.17 7.53
N LEU A 221 -5.05 26.72 6.67
CA LEU A 221 -5.92 27.88 6.99
C LEU A 221 -7.24 27.46 7.67
N GLY A 222 -7.47 26.17 7.91
CA GLY A 222 -8.71 25.68 8.52
C GLY A 222 -9.97 25.88 7.67
N MET A 223 -9.82 26.17 6.38
CA MET A 223 -10.92 26.45 5.44
C MET A 223 -11.59 25.19 4.89
N LYS A 224 -10.99 24.01 5.09
CA LYS A 224 -11.64 22.71 4.85
C LYS A 224 -11.91 22.00 6.17
N GLU A 225 -13.17 21.64 6.40
CA GLU A 225 -13.55 20.77 7.51
C GLU A 225 -12.87 19.40 7.35
N PRO A 226 -12.37 18.79 8.44
CA PRO A 226 -11.83 17.44 8.39
C PRO A 226 -12.89 16.48 7.84
N ALA A 227 -12.50 15.70 6.84
CA ALA A 227 -13.32 14.68 6.20
C ALA A 227 -14.47 15.15 5.27
N GLN A 228 -14.54 16.42 4.85
CA GLN A 228 -15.42 16.83 3.74
C GLN A 228 -14.95 16.18 2.42
N GLY A 229 -15.44 14.96 2.15
CA GLY A 229 -15.09 14.18 0.97
C GLY A 229 -14.66 12.73 1.24
N PHE A 230 -14.61 12.26 2.50
CA PHE A 230 -14.46 10.82 2.81
C PHE A 230 -15.72 10.07 2.36
N ARG A 231 -15.84 9.83 1.05
CA ARG A 231 -16.64 8.75 0.50
C ARG A 231 -15.81 7.49 0.68
N ASN A 232 -16.02 6.77 1.77
CA ASN A 232 -15.49 5.43 1.94
C ASN A 232 -16.02 4.57 0.79
N LEU A 233 -15.22 4.51 -0.28
CA LEU A 233 -15.24 3.63 -1.44
C LEU A 233 -16.64 3.23 -1.93
N GLY A 234 -17.29 4.17 -2.63
CA GLY A 234 -18.37 3.87 -3.57
C GLY A 234 -17.87 3.95 -5.00
N ARG A 235 -17.32 2.86 -5.54
CA ARG A 235 -17.36 2.62 -6.99
C ARG A 235 -18.21 1.37 -7.21
N GLY A 236 -19.50 1.64 -7.44
CA GLY A 236 -20.40 0.68 -8.06
C GLY A 236 -19.85 0.28 -9.42
N THR A 237 -20.03 -1.00 -9.71
CA THR A 237 -19.95 -1.63 -11.01
C THR A 237 -20.54 -0.74 -12.12
N GLU A 238 -19.75 -0.43 -13.14
CA GLU A 238 -20.34 -0.21 -14.47
C GLU A 238 -20.85 -1.58 -14.91
N GLU A 239 -22.18 -1.71 -14.90
CA GLU A 239 -22.89 -2.80 -15.56
C GLU A 239 -22.50 -2.77 -17.04
N VAL A 240 -21.88 -3.85 -17.51
CA VAL A 240 -21.78 -4.13 -18.93
C VAL A 240 -23.18 -4.51 -19.38
N SER A 241 -23.79 -3.60 -20.12
CA SER A 241 -25.06 -3.78 -20.81
C SER A 241 -24.97 -4.97 -21.77
N ALA A 242 -25.93 -5.88 -21.65
CA ALA A 242 -26.41 -6.71 -22.75
C ALA A 242 -27.80 -6.19 -23.15
#